data_AF-A0A2I4AI64-F1
#
_entry.id   AF-A0A2I4AI64-F1
#
_cell.length_a   1.000
_cell.length_b   1.000
_cell.length_c   1.000
_cell.angle_alpha   90.00
_cell.angle_beta   90.00
_cell.angle_gamma   90.00
#
_symmetry.space_group_name_H-M   'P 1'
#
loop_
_entity.id
_entity.type
_entity.pdbx_description
1 polymer ?
#
loop_
_entity_poly.entity_id
_entity_poly.type
_entity_poly.pdbx_seq_one_letter_code
_entity_poly.pdbx_strand_id
1 'polypeptide(L)'
;MKLEGIDPLHPSMLCVLTVAEVIGHRLRLHIDGYSECYDFWVNADSAHIHPVGWCKDHNHKLHPPKGLSDAEFNWQEYLQSSGSCAAPPALFTCRTAGCEFQVGMKLEAVD
;
A
#
# COMPACT_ATOMS: atom_id res chain seq x y z
N MET A 1 7.04 10.84 -1.23
CA MET A 1 7.43 9.55 -0.63
C MET A 1 6.52 8.46 -1.18
N LYS A 2 7.06 7.28 -1.51
CA LYS A 2 6.29 6.13 -2.00
C LYS A 2 6.20 5.01 -0.97
N LEU A 3 5.09 4.28 -0.99
CA LEU A 3 4.80 3.19 -0.07
C LEU A 3 3.86 2.16 -0.73
N GLU A 4 3.59 1.06 -0.04
CA GLU A 4 2.59 0.05 -0.41
C GLU A 4 1.34 0.26 0.44
N GLY A 5 0.14 -0.03 -0.09
CA GLY A 5 -1.07 0.06 0.72
C GLY A 5 -2.30 -0.47 0.02
N ILE A 6 -3.36 -0.69 0.79
CA ILE A 6 -4.60 -1.27 0.31
C ILE A 6 -5.40 -0.26 -0.53
N ASP A 7 -6.00 -0.71 -1.62
CA ASP A 7 -7.06 0.04 -2.32
C ASP A 7 -8.35 0.01 -1.48
N PRO A 8 -8.86 1.15 -0.98
CA PRO A 8 -10.08 1.18 -0.17
C PRO A 8 -11.33 0.63 -0.88
N LEU A 9 -11.36 0.67 -2.21
CA LEU A 9 -12.45 0.12 -3.01
C LEU A 9 -12.27 -1.38 -3.30
N HIS A 10 -11.05 -1.90 -3.15
CA HIS A 10 -10.71 -3.31 -3.35
C HIS A 10 -9.80 -3.80 -2.20
N PRO A 11 -10.35 -4.09 -1.00
CA PRO A 11 -9.55 -4.35 0.20
C PRO A 11 -8.57 -5.54 0.12
N SER A 12 -8.71 -6.40 -0.90
CA SER A 12 -7.80 -7.52 -1.18
C SER A 12 -6.60 -7.14 -2.06
N MET A 13 -6.54 -5.90 -2.57
CA MET A 13 -5.50 -5.43 -3.48
C MET A 13 -4.54 -4.48 -2.76
N LEU A 14 -3.24 -4.78 -2.84
CA LEU A 14 -2.16 -3.90 -2.42
C LEU A 14 -1.57 -3.20 -3.65
N CYS A 15 -1.42 -1.89 -3.59
CA CYS A 15 -1.00 -1.03 -4.70
C CYS A 15 0.24 -0.19 -4.33
N VAL A 16 0.92 0.31 -5.36
CA VAL A 16 1.95 1.35 -5.23
C VAL A 16 1.28 2.71 -5.00
N LEU A 17 1.63 3.36 -3.89
CA LEU A 17 1.05 4.63 -3.49
C LEU A 17 2.10 5.73 -3.35
N THR A 18 1.71 6.95 -3.68
CA THR A 18 2.49 8.17 -3.43
C THR A 18 1.78 9.07 -2.42
N VAL A 19 2.50 9.60 -1.44
CA VAL A 19 1.97 10.67 -0.56
C VAL A 19 1.85 11.95 -1.39
N ALA A 20 0.61 12.34 -1.71
CA ALA A 20 0.29 13.54 -2.46
C ALA A 20 0.19 14.77 -1.56
N GLU A 21 -0.29 14.61 -0.32
CA GLU A 21 -0.48 15.70 0.63
C GLU A 21 -0.38 15.23 2.08
N VAL A 22 -0.01 16.14 2.98
CA VAL A 22 0.06 15.90 4.42
C VAL A 22 -0.66 17.03 5.16
N ILE A 23 -1.62 16.69 6.00
CA ILE A 23 -2.32 17.63 6.89
C ILE A 23 -2.29 17.07 8.31
N GLY A 24 -1.43 17.61 9.16
CA GLY A 24 -1.24 17.13 10.52
C GLY A 24 -0.86 15.65 10.53
N HIS A 25 -1.71 14.82 11.16
CA HIS A 25 -1.53 13.36 11.23
C HIS A 25 -2.20 12.58 10.07
N ARG A 26 -2.69 13.29 9.05
CA ARG A 26 -3.40 12.69 7.90
C ARG A 26 -2.55 12.80 6.64
N LEU A 27 -2.59 11.74 5.84
CA LEU A 27 -1.90 11.62 4.56
C LEU A 27 -2.96 11.46 3.46
N ARG A 28 -2.85 12.23 2.38
CA ARG A 28 -3.56 11.94 1.14
C ARG A 28 -2.66 11.07 0.27
N LEU A 29 -3.16 9.90 -0.09
CA LEU A 29 -2.46 8.90 -0.88
C LEU A 29 -3.03 8.86 -2.29
N HIS A 30 -2.12 8.85 -3.25
CA HIS A 30 -2.39 8.70 -4.67
C HIS A 30 -2.02 7.30 -5.13
N ILE A 31 -2.85 6.67 -5.95
CA ILE A 31 -2.56 5.38 -6.58
C ILE A 31 -1.78 5.61 -7.87
N ASP A 32 -0.53 5.18 -7.91
CA ASP A 32 0.38 5.53 -9.01
C ASP A 32 -0.14 5.08 -10.39
N GLY A 33 -0.24 6.04 -11.31
CA GLY A 33 -0.71 5.82 -12.69
C GLY A 33 -2.24 5.90 -12.85
N TYR A 34 -2.99 6.14 -11.79
CA TYR A 34 -4.43 6.34 -11.83
C TYR A 34 -4.82 7.82 -11.72
N SER A 35 -6.10 8.13 -11.89
CA SER A 35 -6.63 9.48 -11.75
C SER A 35 -6.62 9.92 -10.28
N GLU A 36 -6.37 11.21 -10.02
CA GLU A 36 -6.44 11.80 -8.67
C GLU A 36 -7.83 11.70 -8.02
N CYS A 37 -8.89 11.40 -8.80
CA CYS A 37 -10.21 11.15 -8.23
C CYS A 37 -10.28 9.86 -7.39
N TYR A 38 -9.25 9.01 -7.45
CA TYR A 38 -9.10 7.84 -6.59
C TYR A 38 -8.21 8.11 -5.37
N ASP A 39 -7.72 9.33 -5.19
CA ASP A 39 -6.95 9.69 -4.01
C ASP A 39 -7.80 9.55 -2.75
N PHE A 40 -7.17 9.09 -1.68
CA PHE A 40 -7.87 8.86 -0.41
C PHE A 40 -7.04 9.30 0.78
N TRP A 41 -7.72 9.59 1.89
CA TRP A 41 -7.09 10.02 3.13
C TRP A 41 -6.94 8.87 4.11
N VAL A 42 -5.77 8.77 4.73
CA VAL A 42 -5.52 7.88 5.87
C VAL A 42 -4.86 8.64 7.01
N ASN A 43 -4.89 8.08 8.22
CA ASN A 43 -3.99 8.52 9.29
C ASN A 43 -2.59 7.94 9.07
N ALA A 44 -1.56 8.63 9.57
CA ALA A 44 -0.17 8.18 9.45
C ALA A 44 0.12 6.84 10.17
N ASP A 45 -0.71 6.44 11.14
CA ASP A 45 -0.63 5.19 11.88
C ASP A 45 -1.58 4.08 11.35
N SER A 46 -2.13 4.28 10.15
CA SER A 46 -3.02 3.30 9.52
C SER A 46 -2.36 1.92 9.38
N ALA A 47 -3.08 0.86 9.72
CA ALA A 47 -2.63 -0.53 9.57
C ALA A 47 -2.67 -1.03 8.10
N HIS A 48 -3.25 -0.23 7.20
CA HIS A 48 -3.47 -0.58 5.79
C HIS A 48 -2.40 0.00 4.84
N ILE A 49 -1.35 0.58 5.40
CA ILE A 49 -0.19 1.09 4.67
C ILE A 49 1.08 0.41 5.17
N HIS A 50 2.00 0.16 4.25
CA HIS A 50 3.18 -0.65 4.47
C HIS A 50 4.41 -0.05 3.78
N PRO A 51 5.62 -0.29 4.31
CA PRO A 51 6.84 0.16 3.65
C PRO A 51 7.04 -0.55 2.32
N VAL A 52 7.83 0.07 1.44
CA VAL A 52 8.29 -0.54 0.19
C VAL A 52 8.96 -1.90 0.46
N GLY A 53 8.52 -2.94 -0.25
CA GLY A 53 9.02 -4.30 -0.14
C GLY A 53 8.18 -5.22 0.76
N TRP A 54 7.23 -4.67 1.52
CA TRP A 54 6.43 -5.43 2.48
C TRP A 54 5.66 -6.60 1.84
N CYS A 55 5.05 -6.37 0.67
CA CYS A 55 4.32 -7.40 -0.07
C CYS A 55 5.21 -8.61 -0.39
N LYS A 56 6.44 -8.35 -0.84
CA LYS A 56 7.41 -9.41 -1.16
C LYS A 56 7.77 -10.22 0.09
N ASP A 57 8.02 -9.53 1.20
CA ASP A 57 8.44 -10.16 2.46
C ASP A 57 7.32 -10.99 3.11
N HIS A 58 6.06 -10.61 2.89
CA HIS A 58 4.89 -11.26 3.47
C HIS A 58 4.11 -12.13 2.48
N ASN A 59 4.70 -12.40 1.31
CA ASN A 59 4.10 -13.22 0.25
C ASN A 59 2.71 -12.73 -0.21
N HIS A 60 2.54 -11.42 -0.27
CA HIS A 60 1.38 -10.76 -0.86
C HIS A 60 1.68 -10.29 -2.29
N LYS A 61 0.63 -10.25 -3.11
CA LYS A 61 0.71 -9.68 -4.46
C LYS A 61 0.66 -8.15 -4.38
N LEU A 62 1.70 -7.50 -4.88
CA LEU A 62 1.69 -6.06 -5.16
C LEU A 62 1.16 -5.83 -6.58
N HIS A 63 0.19 -4.94 -6.72
CA HIS A 63 -0.27 -4.45 -8.01
C HIS A 63 0.61 -3.30 -8.49
N PRO A 64 1.27 -3.45 -9.65
CA PRO A 64 2.16 -2.43 -10.18
C PRO A 64 1.38 -1.18 -10.63
N PRO A 65 2.06 -0.02 -10.77
CA PRO A 65 1.46 1.18 -11.32
C PRO A 65 0.88 0.93 -12.72
N LYS A 66 -0.14 1.71 -13.09
CA LYS A 66 -0.80 1.57 -14.40
C LYS A 66 0.22 1.63 -15.55
N GLY A 67 0.19 0.62 -16.42
CA GLY A 67 1.06 0.53 -17.60
C GLY A 67 2.34 -0.27 -17.39
N LEU A 68 2.61 -0.74 -16.17
CA LEU A 68 3.68 -1.69 -15.86
C LEU A 68 3.06 -3.06 -15.55
N SER A 69 3.72 -4.14 -15.99
CA SER A 69 3.34 -5.50 -15.60
C SER A 69 4.06 -5.97 -14.34
N ASP A 70 3.53 -7.02 -13.71
CA ASP A 70 4.13 -7.66 -12.53
C ASP A 70 5.59 -8.10 -12.79
N ALA A 71 5.92 -8.47 -14.04
CA ALA A 71 7.26 -8.91 -14.43
C ALA A 71 8.24 -7.75 -14.65
N GLU A 72 7.74 -6.55 -14.96
CA GLU A 72 8.54 -5.36 -15.24
C GLU A 72 8.75 -4.50 -14.00
N PHE A 73 7.85 -4.58 -13.02
CA PHE A 73 7.92 -3.71 -11.86
C PHE A 73 9.04 -4.10 -10.90
N ASN A 74 9.99 -3.19 -10.72
CA ASN A 74 11.05 -3.26 -9.72
C ASN A 74 11.09 -1.97 -8.91
N TRP A 75 11.01 -2.07 -7.58
CA TRP A 75 11.01 -0.90 -6.70
C TRP A 75 12.25 -0.02 -6.83
N GLN A 76 13.44 -0.61 -7.00
CA GLN A 76 14.68 0.15 -7.10
C GLN A 76 14.70 0.99 -8.38
N GLU A 77 14.38 0.38 -9.52
CA GLU A 77 14.31 1.07 -10.81
C GLU A 77 13.17 2.09 -10.85
N TYR A 78 12.03 1.76 -10.25
CA TYR A 78 10.87 2.65 -10.18
C TYR A 78 11.15 3.90 -9.35
N LEU A 79 11.81 3.77 -8.20
CA LEU A 79 12.20 4.90 -7.36
C LEU A 79 13.22 5.80 -8.08
N GLN A 80 14.18 5.20 -8.78
CA GLN A 80 15.17 5.93 -9.57
C GLN A 80 14.52 6.70 -10.73
N SER A 81 13.71 6.02 -11.55
CA SER A 81 13.06 6.62 -12.72
C SER A 81 12.04 7.70 -12.36
N SER A 82 11.33 7.54 -11.25
CA SER A 82 10.37 8.55 -10.74
C SER A 82 11.01 9.66 -9.90
N GLY A 83 12.34 9.64 -9.70
CA GLY A 83 13.05 10.62 -8.86
C GLY A 83 12.52 10.69 -7.42
N SER A 84 11.97 9.59 -6.91
CA SER A 84 11.24 9.53 -5.64
C SER A 84 11.96 8.68 -4.60
N CYS A 85 11.67 8.95 -3.32
CA CYS A 85 12.15 8.14 -2.21
C CYS A 85 11.03 7.28 -1.61
N ALA A 86 11.40 6.09 -1.12
CA ALA A 86 10.52 5.27 -0.29
C ALA A 86 10.27 5.96 1.05
N ALA A 87 9.06 5.81 1.59
CA ALA A 87 8.77 6.19 2.97
C ALA A 87 9.60 5.31 3.92
N PRO A 88 10.33 5.88 4.89
CA PRO A 88 11.15 5.10 5.82
C PRO A 88 10.33 4.08 6.61
N PRO A 89 10.80 2.82 6.76
CA PRO A 89 10.07 1.77 7.49
C PRO A 89 9.70 2.14 8.94
N ALA A 90 10.49 3.00 9.58
CA ALA A 90 10.25 3.46 10.94
C ALA A 90 8.96 4.30 11.12
N LEU A 91 8.35 4.76 10.03
CA LEU A 91 7.08 5.51 10.07
C LEU A 91 5.85 4.59 10.15
N PHE A 92 6.01 3.29 9.91
CA PHE A 92 4.88 2.37 9.81
C PHE A 92 4.66 1.64 11.14
N THR A 93 3.39 1.59 11.56
CA THR A 93 3.01 0.87 12.77
C THR A 93 2.64 -0.56 12.39
N CYS A 94 3.48 -1.53 12.74
CA CYS A 94 3.14 -2.96 12.59
C CYS A 94 2.48 -3.47 13.88
N ARG A 95 1.15 -3.71 13.83
CA ARG A 95 0.43 -4.36 14.93
C ARG A 95 -0.05 -5.72 14.46
N THR A 96 0.71 -6.77 14.78
CA THR A 96 0.21 -8.15 14.69
C THR A 96 -0.53 -8.47 15.98
N ALA A 97 -1.85 -8.30 15.96
CA ALA A 97 -2.68 -8.90 17.00
C ALA A 97 -2.76 -10.41 16.71
N GLY A 98 -2.20 -11.23 17.59
CA GLY A 98 -2.39 -12.67 17.51
C GLY A 98 -3.88 -12.98 17.59
N CYS A 99 -4.40 -13.64 16.56
CA CYS A 99 -5.74 -14.21 16.59
C CYS A 99 -5.68 -15.63 16.02
N GLU A 100 -6.68 -16.45 16.37
CA GLU A 100 -6.73 -17.86 16.00
C GLU A 100 -7.28 -18.09 14.58
N PHE A 101 -7.63 -17.02 13.85
CA PHE A 101 -8.14 -17.11 12.49
C PHE A 101 -7.04 -17.51 11.50
N GLN A 102 -7.37 -18.46 10.62
CA GLN A 102 -6.47 -18.95 9.58
C GLN A 102 -7.10 -18.84 8.20
N VAL A 103 -6.26 -18.63 7.19
CA VAL A 103 -6.68 -18.62 5.78
C VAL A 103 -7.36 -19.96 5.45
N GLY A 104 -8.56 -19.89 4.86
CA GLY A 104 -9.36 -21.05 4.48
C GLY A 104 -10.49 -21.41 5.45
N MET A 105 -10.50 -20.84 6.66
CA MET A 105 -11.66 -20.94 7.56
C MET A 105 -12.91 -20.30 6.92
N LYS A 106 -14.09 -20.78 7.34
CA LYS A 106 -15.40 -20.28 6.88
C LYS A 106 -16.17 -19.71 8.07
N LEU A 107 -16.94 -18.66 7.83
CA LEU A 107 -17.77 -17.97 8.82
C LEU A 107 -19.00 -17.36 8.14
N GLU A 108 -19.94 -16.85 8.94
CA GLU A 108 -21.07 -16.05 8.47
C GLU A 108 -20.74 -14.56 8.62
N ALA A 109 -21.01 -13.76 7.58
CA ALA A 109 -20.75 -12.33 7.56
C ALA A 109 -21.92 -11.58 6.90
N VAL A 110 -22.07 -10.31 7.27
CA VAL A 110 -22.94 -9.36 6.56
C VAL A 110 -22.21 -8.90 5.30
N ASP A 111 -22.96 -8.67 4.22
CA ASP A 111 -22.47 -7.97 3.02
C ASP A 111 -22.38 -6.46 3.27
#